data_AF-A0A1Q9EZS1-F1
#
_entry.id   AF-A0A1Q9EZS1-F1
#
_cell.length_a   1.000
_cell.length_b   1.000
_cell.length_c   1.000
_cell.angle_alpha   90.00
_cell.angle_beta   90.00
_cell.angle_gamma   90.00
#
_symmetry.space_group_name_H-M   'P 1'
#
loop_
_entity.id
_entity.type
_entity.pdbx_description
1 polymer ?
#
loop_
_entity_poly.entity_id
_entity_poly.type
_entity_poly.pdbx_seq_one_letter_code
_entity_poly.pdbx_strand_id
1 'polypeptide(L)'
;MVKIPRATVRTSFLAWAAITLAFAWAGGPLPWRILPGYVDGVSEPPPVEFARNRDNPFTDAMVGTICACIAFSLLWLNEGHAVRIEQLLDLVRRRVIETGPTAVPGNQRQLVFLQGDATSADQLVLPEWANISAPANSAKLRAQALMYQWEQEKDDQSVKYKKVWKNHRINSDRFQYAGHHNPVFPVAPTCMKLAKVAVGDFVLSKKMLGKLQNYQPCEISNATIQEINANPRMSRYGVGQLQHFSPSWFQSGKPAVFFPIDPANSLANPGRYCSHFLRFLAAWLELASAPGPGLRGHIGRRLQEYRE
;
A
#
# COMPACT_ATOMS: atom_id res chain seq x y z
N MET A 1 -5.47 5.93 -41.57
CA MET A 1 -4.28 5.61 -40.71
C MET A 1 -3.49 6.89 -40.56
N VAL A 2 -3.72 7.66 -39.48
CA VAL A 2 -3.06 8.96 -39.27
C VAL A 2 -1.82 8.72 -38.42
N LYS A 3 -0.63 8.78 -39.04
CA LYS A 3 0.66 8.83 -38.32
C LYS A 3 0.79 10.23 -37.72
N ILE A 4 0.69 10.36 -36.41
CA ILE A 4 1.11 11.60 -35.74
C ILE A 4 2.63 11.55 -35.59
N PRO A 5 3.38 12.56 -36.07
CA PRO A 5 4.83 12.58 -35.99
C PRO A 5 5.30 12.73 -34.53
N ARG A 6 6.44 12.13 -34.20
CA ARG A 6 7.12 12.23 -32.89
C ARG A 6 7.39 13.67 -32.41
N ALA A 7 7.12 14.67 -33.25
CA ALA A 7 7.24 16.09 -32.95
C ALA A 7 6.27 16.57 -31.86
N THR A 8 5.04 16.04 -31.78
CA THR A 8 4.01 16.58 -30.87
C THR A 8 4.28 16.29 -29.39
N VAL A 9 5.03 15.23 -29.07
CA VAL A 9 5.45 14.94 -27.68
C VAL A 9 6.61 15.85 -27.26
N ARG A 10 7.49 16.22 -28.21
CA ARG A 10 8.60 17.14 -27.94
C ARG A 10 8.13 18.57 -27.68
N THR A 11 7.05 19.01 -28.33
CA THR A 11 6.48 20.35 -28.11
C THR A 11 5.87 20.52 -26.72
N SER A 12 5.26 19.48 -26.14
CA SER A 12 4.72 19.55 -24.76
C SER A 12 5.82 19.60 -23.70
N PHE A 13 6.95 18.92 -23.90
CA PHE A 13 8.08 18.99 -22.97
C PHE A 13 8.79 20.36 -23.04
N LEU A 14 8.93 20.93 -24.24
CA LEU A 14 9.48 22.27 -24.43
C LEU A 14 8.56 23.35 -23.86
N ALA A 15 7.24 23.19 -23.97
CA ALA A 15 6.27 24.08 -23.32
C ALA A 15 6.39 24.02 -21.79
N TRP A 16 6.53 22.82 -21.22
CA TRP A 16 6.72 22.64 -19.77
C TRP A 16 8.05 23.24 -19.26
N ALA A 17 9.13 23.06 -20.02
CA ALA A 17 10.44 23.65 -19.71
C ALA A 17 10.42 25.19 -19.84
N ALA A 18 9.73 25.73 -20.84
CA ALA A 18 9.60 27.18 -21.01
C ALA A 18 8.78 27.82 -19.89
N ILE A 19 7.73 27.16 -19.42
CA ILE A 19 6.87 27.66 -18.34
C ILE A 19 7.58 27.61 -16.99
N THR A 20 8.36 26.55 -16.71
CA THR A 20 9.17 26.47 -15.49
C THR A 20 10.31 27.50 -15.49
N LEU A 21 10.95 27.73 -16.63
CA LEU A 21 11.93 28.82 -16.81
C LEU A 21 11.30 30.21 -16.65
N ALA A 22 10.10 30.44 -17.19
CA ALA A 22 9.39 31.71 -17.04
C ALA A 22 8.99 31.98 -15.57
N PHE A 23 8.56 30.95 -14.83
CA PHE A 23 8.26 31.05 -13.40
C PHE A 23 9.51 31.34 -12.54
N ALA A 24 10.65 30.73 -12.89
CA ALA A 24 11.93 30.99 -12.23
C ALA A 24 12.48 32.39 -12.53
N TRP A 25 12.30 32.88 -13.76
CA TRP A 25 12.78 34.19 -14.19
C TRP A 25 11.94 35.35 -13.62
N ALA A 26 10.64 35.13 -13.37
CA ALA A 26 9.73 36.10 -12.75
C ALA A 26 9.89 36.23 -11.21
N GLY A 27 10.93 35.62 -10.61
CA GLY A 27 11.23 35.76 -9.17
C GLY A 27 10.24 35.06 -8.24
N GLY A 28 9.37 34.19 -8.75
CA GLY A 28 8.45 33.41 -7.92
C GLY A 28 9.19 32.32 -7.14
N PRO A 29 8.91 32.13 -5.83
CA PRO A 29 9.40 30.94 -5.15
C PRO A 29 8.81 29.72 -5.85
N LEU A 30 9.69 28.78 -6.20
CA LEU A 30 9.29 27.50 -6.77
C LEU A 30 8.31 26.81 -5.81
N PRO A 31 7.29 26.08 -6.32
CA PRO A 31 6.14 25.63 -5.53
C PRO A 31 6.48 24.74 -4.33
N TRP A 32 7.69 24.19 -4.25
CA TRP A 32 8.16 23.40 -3.10
C TRP A 32 8.77 24.25 -1.95
N ARG A 33 8.74 25.58 -2.05
CA ARG A 33 9.37 26.49 -1.07
C ARG A 33 8.38 27.16 -0.10
N ILE A 34 7.10 26.79 -0.14
CA ILE A 34 6.05 27.33 0.74
C ILE A 34 5.67 26.27 1.78
N LEU A 35 6.40 26.23 2.89
CA LEU A 35 5.94 25.62 4.14
C LEU A 35 6.18 26.62 5.28
N PRO A 36 5.19 26.88 6.15
CA PRO A 36 5.33 27.88 7.20
C PRO A 36 6.21 27.35 8.33
N GLY A 37 7.31 28.06 8.60
CA GLY A 37 8.10 27.85 9.82
C GLY A 37 7.35 28.40 11.03
N TYR A 38 7.10 27.54 12.01
CA TYR A 38 6.58 27.87 13.33
C TYR A 38 7.76 28.20 14.26
N VAL A 39 7.79 29.41 14.84
CA VAL A 39 8.74 29.84 15.88
C VAL A 39 7.92 30.35 17.06
N ASP A 40 8.28 29.89 18.26
CA ASP A 40 7.55 30.09 19.52
C ASP A 40 7.57 31.54 20.04
N GLY A 41 6.42 31.96 20.60
CA GLY A 41 6.41 32.80 21.81
C GLY A 41 5.99 34.28 21.68
N VAL A 42 4.73 34.53 22.05
CA VAL A 42 4.13 35.79 22.57
C VAL A 42 3.45 36.76 21.58
N SER A 43 2.20 37.06 21.99
CA SER A 43 1.24 38.12 21.61
C SER A 43 0.61 38.06 20.22
N GLU A 44 -0.67 37.65 20.24
CA GLU A 44 -1.75 37.79 19.24
C GLU A 44 -1.40 37.40 17.79
N PRO A 45 -2.19 36.52 17.13
CA PRO A 45 -2.01 36.36 15.69
C PRO A 45 -2.24 37.74 15.07
N PRO A 46 -1.27 38.32 14.31
CA PRO A 46 -1.59 39.49 13.52
C PRO A 46 -2.84 39.15 12.71
N PRO A 47 -3.75 40.11 12.44
CA PRO A 47 -4.88 39.85 11.57
C PRO A 47 -4.31 39.11 10.36
N VAL A 48 -4.89 37.98 10.02
CA VAL A 48 -4.40 37.09 8.96
C VAL A 48 -4.58 37.84 7.64
N GLU A 49 -3.74 38.84 7.43
CA GLU A 49 -3.43 39.46 6.16
C GLU A 49 -2.73 38.34 5.41
N PHE A 50 -3.53 37.46 4.82
CA PHE A 50 -3.10 36.51 3.81
C PHE A 50 -2.31 37.32 2.79
N ALA A 51 -0.99 37.32 2.96
CA ALA A 51 0.04 37.99 2.19
C ALA A 51 -0.52 38.65 0.91
N ARG A 52 -1.18 39.79 1.09
CA ARG A 52 -1.68 40.62 -0.01
C ARG A 52 -0.52 41.52 -0.38
N ASN A 53 0.55 40.90 -0.84
CA ASN A 53 1.71 41.64 -1.34
C ASN A 53 2.25 40.97 -2.59
N ARG A 54 1.39 40.95 -3.61
CA ARG A 54 1.76 40.98 -5.02
C ARG A 54 0.77 41.88 -5.74
N ASP A 55 0.92 43.18 -5.54
CA ASP A 55 0.12 44.21 -6.21
C ASP A 55 0.56 44.40 -7.68
N ASN A 56 0.77 43.30 -8.41
CA ASN A 56 0.89 43.38 -9.85
C ASN A 56 -0.23 42.55 -10.50
N PRO A 57 -1.41 43.17 -10.77
CA PRO A 57 -2.53 42.48 -11.40
C PRO A 57 -2.16 41.87 -12.75
N PHE A 58 -1.10 42.37 -13.38
CA PHE A 58 -0.55 41.81 -14.62
C PHE A 58 0.08 40.43 -14.42
N THR A 59 0.79 40.19 -13.33
CA THR A 59 1.39 38.88 -13.05
C THR A 59 0.32 37.83 -12.80
N ASP A 60 -0.70 38.18 -12.03
CA ASP A 60 -1.84 37.29 -11.77
C ASP A 60 -2.62 37.01 -13.06
N ALA A 61 -2.81 38.01 -13.93
CA ALA A 61 -3.44 37.85 -15.23
C ALA A 61 -2.62 36.93 -16.17
N MET A 62 -1.29 37.08 -16.19
CA MET A 62 -0.41 36.21 -16.99
C MET A 62 -0.44 34.76 -16.48
N VAL A 63 -0.36 34.54 -15.17
CA VAL A 63 -0.44 33.20 -14.59
C VAL A 63 -1.80 32.57 -14.88
N GLY A 64 -2.88 33.32 -14.71
CA GLY A 64 -4.23 32.86 -15.06
C GLY A 64 -4.35 32.46 -16.53
N THR A 65 -3.77 33.25 -17.42
CA THR A 65 -3.79 32.98 -18.87
C THR A 65 -2.97 31.74 -19.22
N ILE A 66 -1.79 31.56 -18.63
CA ILE A 66 -0.96 30.36 -18.84
C ILE A 66 -1.69 29.12 -18.33
N CYS A 67 -2.27 29.18 -17.12
CA CYS A 67 -3.08 28.09 -16.56
C CYS A 67 -4.27 27.75 -17.46
N ALA A 68 -4.96 28.76 -18.02
CA ALA A 68 -6.06 28.55 -18.96
C ALA A 68 -5.58 27.84 -20.23
N CYS A 69 -4.48 28.27 -20.85
CA CYS A 69 -3.91 27.63 -22.04
C CYS A 69 -3.52 26.16 -21.77
N ILE A 70 -2.95 25.85 -20.61
CA ILE A 70 -2.64 24.47 -20.20
C ILE A 70 -3.93 23.67 -20.04
N ALA A 71 -4.93 24.20 -19.34
CA ALA A 71 -6.20 23.52 -19.11
C ALA A 71 -6.89 23.15 -20.43
N PHE A 72 -6.97 24.09 -21.38
CA PHE A 72 -7.52 23.83 -22.72
C PHE A 72 -6.72 22.77 -23.48
N SER A 73 -5.39 22.81 -23.40
CA SER A 73 -4.53 21.81 -24.05
C SER A 73 -4.74 20.41 -23.47
N LEU A 74 -4.89 20.29 -22.15
CA LEU A 74 -5.16 19.03 -21.46
C LEU A 74 -6.56 18.49 -21.80
N LEU A 75 -7.57 19.37 -21.82
CA LEU A 75 -8.93 19.01 -22.23
C LEU A 75 -8.94 18.48 -23.67
N TRP A 76 -8.28 19.17 -24.60
CA TRP A 76 -8.18 18.75 -26.00
C TRP A 76 -7.51 17.38 -26.15
N LEU A 77 -6.44 17.11 -25.40
CA LEU A 77 -5.77 15.80 -25.42
C LEU A 77 -6.67 14.69 -24.87
N ASN A 78 -7.44 14.98 -23.83
CA ASN A 78 -8.37 14.04 -23.22
C ASN A 78 -9.54 13.72 -24.16
N GLU A 79 -10.18 14.74 -24.73
CA GLU A 79 -11.27 14.59 -25.70
C GLU A 79 -10.78 13.87 -26.97
N GLY A 80 -9.61 14.26 -27.49
CA GLY A 80 -9.01 13.58 -28.64
C GLY A 80 -8.69 12.12 -28.37
N HIS A 81 -8.37 11.72 -27.14
CA HIS A 81 -8.25 10.31 -26.76
C HIS A 81 -9.62 9.63 -26.69
N ALA A 82 -10.62 10.26 -26.07
CA ALA A 82 -11.98 9.73 -25.96
C ALA A 82 -12.58 9.44 -27.35
N VAL A 83 -12.54 10.41 -28.27
CA VAL A 83 -13.06 10.27 -29.64
C VAL A 83 -12.34 9.16 -30.40
N ARG A 84 -11.02 9.02 -30.24
CA ARG A 84 -10.26 7.93 -30.88
C ARG A 84 -10.65 6.56 -30.36
N ILE A 85 -10.88 6.44 -29.05
CA ILE A 85 -11.32 5.18 -28.44
C ILE A 85 -12.74 4.85 -28.91
N GLU A 86 -13.64 5.83 -28.98
CA GLU A 86 -15.00 5.64 -29.49
C GLU A 86 -14.99 5.15 -30.95
N GLN A 87 -14.24 5.82 -31.83
CA GLN A 87 -14.08 5.37 -33.22
C GLN A 87 -13.48 3.96 -33.32
N LEU A 88 -12.50 3.63 -32.47
CA LEU A 88 -11.92 2.30 -32.43
C LEU A 88 -12.94 1.25 -31.97
N LEU A 89 -13.73 1.55 -30.95
CA LEU A 89 -14.78 0.69 -30.44
C LEU A 89 -15.89 0.50 -31.47
N ASP A 90 -16.25 1.52 -32.24
CA ASP A 90 -17.20 1.43 -33.35
C ASP A 90 -16.68 0.52 -34.47
N LEU A 91 -15.41 0.67 -34.85
CA LEU A 91 -14.77 -0.22 -35.83
C LEU A 91 -14.71 -1.67 -35.33
N VAL A 92 -14.43 -1.85 -34.04
CA VAL A 92 -14.44 -3.16 -33.37
C VAL A 92 -15.85 -3.74 -33.40
N ARG A 93 -16.87 -2.98 -32.99
CA ARG A 93 -18.27 -3.41 -32.95
C ARG A 93 -18.80 -3.84 -34.31
N ARG A 94 -18.39 -3.17 -35.39
CA ARG A 94 -18.79 -3.52 -36.76
C ARG A 94 -18.07 -4.77 -37.32
N ARG A 95 -16.93 -5.15 -36.75
CA ARG A 95 -16.09 -6.26 -37.23
C ARG A 95 -16.07 -7.47 -36.29
N VAL A 96 -16.62 -7.33 -35.09
CA VAL A 96 -16.64 -8.41 -34.11
C VAL A 96 -17.61 -9.48 -34.57
N ILE A 97 -17.14 -10.72 -34.55
CA ILE A 97 -17.97 -11.89 -34.84
C ILE A 97 -18.27 -12.55 -33.50
N GLU A 98 -19.54 -12.66 -33.15
CA GLU A 98 -19.96 -13.43 -31.99
C GLU A 98 -19.92 -14.91 -32.36
N THR A 99 -19.20 -15.71 -31.58
CA THR A 99 -19.14 -17.16 -31.78
C THR A 99 -19.32 -17.89 -30.46
N GLY A 100 -19.83 -19.11 -30.55
CA GLY A 100 -19.80 -20.04 -29.43
C GLY A 100 -18.38 -20.43 -29.02
N PRO A 101 -18.25 -21.28 -27.99
CA PRO A 101 -16.95 -21.71 -27.45
C PRO A 101 -16.17 -22.65 -28.38
N THR A 102 -16.69 -22.98 -29.57
CA THR A 102 -16.05 -23.84 -30.56
C THR A 102 -15.30 -23.02 -31.61
N ALA A 103 -14.06 -23.39 -31.93
CA ALA A 103 -13.23 -22.70 -32.89
C ALA A 103 -13.69 -22.97 -34.33
N VAL A 104 -14.04 -21.92 -35.06
CA VAL A 104 -14.39 -22.01 -36.48
C VAL A 104 -13.19 -21.57 -37.33
N PRO A 105 -12.64 -22.44 -38.21
CA PRO A 105 -11.45 -22.12 -39.01
C PRO A 105 -11.60 -20.86 -39.88
N GLY A 106 -12.81 -20.55 -40.34
CA GLY A 106 -13.11 -19.35 -41.13
C GLY A 106 -12.93 -18.02 -40.39
N ASN A 107 -12.88 -18.04 -39.05
CA ASN A 107 -12.76 -16.84 -38.22
C ASN A 107 -11.30 -16.53 -37.82
N GLN A 108 -10.32 -17.22 -38.40
CA GLN A 108 -8.91 -16.94 -38.12
C GLN A 108 -8.54 -15.49 -38.46
N ARG A 109 -7.75 -14.85 -37.57
CA ARG A 109 -7.33 -13.44 -37.66
C ARG A 109 -8.45 -12.39 -37.61
N GLN A 110 -9.70 -12.81 -37.36
CA GLN A 110 -10.81 -11.90 -37.09
C GLN A 110 -10.92 -11.60 -35.60
N LEU A 111 -11.63 -10.51 -35.27
CA LEU A 111 -11.97 -10.21 -33.89
C LEU A 111 -13.20 -11.04 -33.52
N VAL A 112 -13.05 -11.91 -32.53
CA VAL A 112 -14.11 -12.79 -32.07
C VAL A 112 -14.51 -12.43 -30.65
N PHE A 113 -15.82 -12.32 -30.41
CA PHE A 113 -16.39 -12.25 -29.08
C PHE A 113 -16.95 -13.62 -28.72
N LEU A 114 -16.55 -14.13 -27.55
CA LEU A 114 -16.94 -15.44 -27.07
C LEU A 114 -17.49 -15.32 -25.65
N GLN A 115 -18.53 -16.10 -25.40
CA GLN A 115 -19.12 -16.28 -24.08
C GLN A 115 -19.26 -17.77 -23.82
N GLY A 116 -18.91 -18.20 -22.62
CA GLY A 116 -18.98 -19.59 -22.22
C GLY A 116 -18.31 -19.82 -20.88
N ASP A 117 -18.43 -21.05 -20.40
CA ASP A 117 -17.82 -21.46 -19.14
C ASP A 117 -16.32 -21.65 -19.30
N ALA A 118 -15.57 -21.04 -18.39
CA ALA A 118 -14.14 -21.20 -18.30
C ALA A 118 -13.81 -22.44 -17.47
N THR A 119 -13.09 -23.39 -18.06
CA THR A 119 -12.67 -24.61 -17.39
C THR A 119 -11.15 -24.69 -17.28
N SER A 120 -10.70 -25.26 -16.17
CA SER A 120 -9.29 -25.52 -15.87
C SER A 120 -9.14 -26.93 -15.33
N ALA A 121 -8.27 -27.71 -15.97
CA ALA A 121 -7.87 -29.03 -15.49
C ALA A 121 -6.71 -28.98 -14.48
N ASP A 122 -6.01 -27.85 -14.41
CA ASP A 122 -4.80 -27.72 -13.58
C ASP A 122 -5.17 -27.58 -12.10
N GLN A 123 -4.50 -28.36 -11.25
CA GLN A 123 -4.50 -28.14 -9.80
C GLN A 123 -3.44 -27.09 -9.44
N LEU A 124 -3.89 -25.93 -8.96
CA LEU A 124 -2.98 -24.85 -8.56
C LEU A 124 -2.48 -25.06 -7.13
N VAL A 125 -1.18 -25.29 -6.98
CA VAL A 125 -0.52 -25.45 -5.67
C VAL A 125 0.52 -24.35 -5.46
N LEU A 126 0.65 -23.85 -4.23
CA LEU A 126 1.69 -22.93 -3.81
C LEU A 126 2.72 -23.63 -2.89
N PRO A 127 3.84 -24.14 -3.44
CA PRO A 127 4.85 -24.86 -2.65
C PRO A 127 5.47 -24.01 -1.54
N GLU A 128 5.68 -22.71 -1.79
CA GLU A 128 6.25 -21.79 -0.80
C GLU A 128 5.31 -21.48 0.37
N TRP A 129 4.05 -21.90 0.27
CA TRP A 129 2.99 -21.65 1.23
C TRP A 129 2.40 -22.97 1.74
N ALA A 130 3.27 -23.91 2.15
CA ALA A 130 2.88 -25.23 2.67
C ALA A 130 1.89 -25.98 1.76
N ASN A 131 2.19 -25.94 0.46
CA ASN A 131 1.42 -26.67 -0.55
C ASN A 131 -0.08 -26.36 -0.57
N ILE A 132 -0.48 -25.13 -0.21
CA ILE A 132 -1.89 -24.71 -0.33
C ILE A 132 -2.37 -24.91 -1.77
N SER A 133 -3.43 -25.69 -1.92
CA SER A 133 -4.07 -25.99 -3.20
C SER A 133 -5.34 -25.15 -3.35
N ALA A 134 -5.56 -24.61 -4.55
CA ALA A 134 -6.86 -24.05 -4.89
C ALA A 134 -7.91 -25.17 -5.06
N PRO A 135 -9.20 -24.84 -4.93
CA PRO A 135 -10.30 -25.72 -5.36
C PRO A 135 -10.17 -26.12 -6.83
N ALA A 136 -10.76 -27.26 -7.19
CA ALA A 136 -10.84 -27.68 -8.58
C ALA A 136 -11.47 -26.58 -9.46
N ASN A 137 -11.06 -26.53 -10.73
CA ASN A 137 -11.53 -25.54 -11.70
C ASN A 137 -11.16 -24.07 -11.38
N SER A 138 -10.13 -23.83 -10.57
CA SER A 138 -9.66 -22.48 -10.26
C SER A 138 -8.73 -21.93 -11.35
N ALA A 139 -9.04 -20.74 -11.87
CA ALA A 139 -8.22 -20.06 -12.89
C ALA A 139 -6.92 -19.44 -12.34
N LYS A 140 -6.96 -19.01 -11.07
CA LYS A 140 -5.88 -18.24 -10.45
C LYS A 140 -5.86 -18.43 -8.95
N LEU A 141 -4.67 -18.63 -8.42
CA LEU A 141 -4.40 -18.72 -6.99
C LEU A 141 -3.41 -17.61 -6.59
N ARG A 142 -3.73 -16.87 -5.54
CA ARG A 142 -2.90 -15.79 -5.00
C ARG A 142 -2.81 -15.92 -3.49
N ALA A 143 -1.59 -15.85 -2.97
CA ALA A 143 -1.32 -15.70 -1.56
C ALA A 143 -0.59 -14.38 -1.31
N GLN A 144 -0.91 -13.73 -0.20
CA GLN A 144 -0.31 -12.47 0.20
C GLN A 144 -0.07 -12.47 1.70
N ALA A 145 1.19 -12.30 2.09
CA ALA A 145 1.58 -12.15 3.48
C ALA A 145 1.58 -10.67 3.83
N LEU A 146 1.05 -10.34 5.01
CA LEU A 146 1.15 -9.02 5.59
C LEU A 146 2.03 -9.11 6.83
N MET A 147 2.87 -8.11 7.02
CA MET A 147 3.72 -8.00 8.19
C MET A 147 3.47 -6.67 8.87
N TYR A 148 3.23 -6.73 10.18
CA TYR A 148 3.14 -5.54 11.02
C TYR A 148 4.55 -5.11 11.42
N GLN A 149 5.02 -4.03 10.80
CA GLN A 149 6.41 -3.60 10.89
C GLN A 149 6.50 -2.09 11.05
N TRP A 150 7.63 -1.59 11.54
CA TRP A 150 7.90 -0.16 11.64
C TRP A 150 8.06 0.46 10.26
N GLU A 151 7.45 1.63 10.10
CA GLU A 151 7.61 2.53 8.98
C GLU A 151 8.10 3.88 9.51
N GLN A 152 9.16 4.40 8.91
CA GLN A 152 9.69 5.72 9.20
C GLN A 152 8.96 6.75 8.34
N GLU A 153 8.34 7.72 8.98
CA GLU A 153 7.79 8.91 8.32
C GLU A 153 8.71 10.10 8.60
N LYS A 154 9.18 10.71 7.51
CA LYS A 154 9.97 11.94 7.58
C LYS A 154 9.05 13.11 7.31
N ASP A 155 9.03 14.02 8.25
CA ASP A 155 8.46 15.36 8.13
C ASP A 155 9.62 16.36 8.10
N ASP A 156 9.39 17.58 7.62
CA ASP A 156 10.48 18.54 7.36
C ASP A 156 11.34 18.88 8.59
N GLN A 157 10.78 18.69 9.78
CA GLN A 157 11.43 18.98 11.06
C GLN A 157 11.51 17.78 12.02
N SER A 158 10.88 16.65 11.69
CA SER A 158 10.83 15.52 12.62
C SER A 158 10.73 14.18 11.93
N VAL A 159 11.21 13.15 12.62
CA VAL A 159 11.04 11.75 12.20
C VAL A 159 10.14 11.05 13.18
N LYS A 160 9.07 10.45 12.65
CA LYS A 160 8.11 9.66 13.42
C LYS A 160 8.20 8.21 12.97
N TYR A 161 8.01 7.28 13.91
CA TYR A 161 7.88 5.87 13.59
C TYR A 161 6.48 5.40 13.95
N LYS A 162 5.86 4.66 13.04
CA LYS A 162 4.59 4.00 13.31
C LYS A 162 4.65 2.57 12.81
N LYS A 163 3.90 1.68 13.45
CA LYS A 163 3.76 0.31 12.96
C LYS A 163 2.62 0.26 11.95
N VAL A 164 2.89 -0.33 10.79
CA VAL A 164 1.95 -0.44 9.68
C VAL A 164 2.04 -1.84 9.11
N TRP A 165 0.89 -2.35 8.69
CA TRP A 165 0.80 -3.59 7.93
C TRP A 165 1.24 -3.33 6.49
N LYS A 166 2.26 -4.04 6.03
CA LYS A 166 2.76 -3.95 4.65
C LYS A 166 2.91 -5.34 4.03
N ASN A 167 2.82 -5.40 2.71
CA ASN A 167 2.98 -6.61 1.91
C ASN A 167 4.40 -6.79 1.34
N HIS A 168 5.38 -6.09 1.91
CA HIS A 168 6.79 -6.15 1.55
C HIS A 168 7.64 -5.74 2.74
N ARG A 169 8.91 -6.14 2.76
CA ARG A 169 9.84 -5.80 3.84
C ARG A 169 10.25 -4.32 3.75
N ILE A 170 10.08 -3.58 4.84
CA ILE A 170 10.73 -2.27 5.01
C ILE A 170 12.11 -2.51 5.61
N ASN A 171 13.14 -2.01 4.93
CA ASN A 171 14.51 -2.11 5.41
C ASN A 171 14.75 -1.14 6.58
N SER A 172 14.67 -1.68 7.81
CA SER A 172 14.93 -0.93 9.05
C SER A 172 16.37 -0.52 9.25
N ASP A 173 17.33 -1.11 8.52
CA ASP A 173 18.76 -0.80 8.66
C ASP A 173 19.09 0.61 8.17
N ARG A 174 18.16 1.22 7.41
CA ARG A 174 18.24 2.60 6.92
C ARG A 174 17.47 3.59 7.79
N PHE A 175 16.95 3.16 8.93
CA PHE A 175 16.25 4.06 9.82
C PHE A 175 17.20 5.05 10.48
N GLN A 176 16.72 6.28 10.65
CA GLN A 176 17.52 7.35 11.23
C GLN A 176 17.85 7.11 12.71
N TYR A 177 16.94 6.46 13.43
CA TYR A 177 17.07 6.18 14.86
C TYR A 177 17.01 4.68 15.11
N ALA A 178 17.94 4.18 15.93
CA ALA A 178 18.01 2.79 16.34
C ALA A 178 16.80 2.37 17.20
N GLY A 179 16.64 1.06 17.43
CA GLY A 179 15.56 0.50 18.27
C GLY A 179 14.29 0.09 17.52
N HIS A 180 14.21 0.35 16.21
CA HIS A 180 13.06 0.03 15.36
C HIS A 180 13.40 -1.07 14.34
N HIS A 181 13.71 -2.28 14.82
CA HIS A 181 14.08 -3.39 13.94
C HIS A 181 12.85 -4.11 13.37
N ASN A 182 12.86 -4.33 12.05
CA ASN A 182 11.80 -5.06 11.36
C ASN A 182 12.19 -6.53 11.14
N PRO A 183 11.27 -7.48 11.37
CA PRO A 183 11.52 -8.88 11.09
C PRO A 183 11.62 -9.15 9.58
N VAL A 184 12.16 -10.31 9.22
CA VAL A 184 12.29 -10.76 7.82
C VAL A 184 11.10 -11.64 7.49
N PHE A 185 10.50 -11.45 6.30
CA PHE A 185 9.40 -12.30 5.85
C PHE A 185 9.81 -13.79 5.83
N PRO A 186 9.01 -14.69 6.44
CA PRO A 186 9.31 -16.12 6.44
C PRO A 186 9.02 -16.79 5.10
N VAL A 187 8.09 -16.21 4.32
CA VAL A 187 7.66 -16.66 2.99
C VAL A 187 7.62 -15.48 2.02
N ALA A 188 7.59 -15.75 0.72
CA ALA A 188 7.45 -14.70 -0.28
C ALA A 188 6.20 -13.82 0.01
N PRO A 189 6.34 -12.48 0.12
CA PRO A 189 5.24 -11.61 0.54
C PRO A 189 4.02 -11.64 -0.39
N THR A 190 4.23 -11.96 -1.67
CA THR A 190 3.16 -12.14 -2.64
C THR A 190 3.56 -13.29 -3.57
N CYS A 191 2.66 -14.26 -3.74
CA CYS A 191 2.83 -15.35 -4.69
C CYS A 191 1.57 -15.49 -5.52
N MET A 192 1.72 -15.79 -6.80
CA MET A 192 0.60 -15.98 -7.73
C MET A 192 0.91 -17.13 -8.68
N LYS A 193 -0.08 -18.00 -8.87
CA LYS A 193 -0.08 -19.07 -9.88
C LYS A 193 -1.30 -18.93 -10.76
N LEU A 194 -1.10 -19.18 -12.05
CA LEU A 194 -2.13 -19.10 -13.08
C LEU A 194 -2.28 -20.49 -13.70
N ALA A 195 -3.52 -20.94 -13.85
CA ALA A 195 -3.82 -22.17 -14.54
C ALA A 195 -3.85 -21.95 -16.07
N LYS A 196 -3.76 -23.06 -16.81
CA LYS A 196 -4.17 -23.10 -18.21
C LYS A 196 -5.70 -23.20 -18.27
N VAL A 197 -6.34 -22.07 -18.53
CA VAL A 197 -7.80 -21.96 -18.60
C VAL A 197 -8.25 -21.93 -20.05
N ALA A 198 -9.26 -22.74 -20.37
CA ALA A 198 -9.90 -22.77 -21.67
C ALA A 198 -11.38 -22.36 -21.57
N VAL A 199 -11.91 -21.79 -22.65
CA VAL A 199 -13.35 -21.55 -22.87
C VAL A 199 -13.68 -22.28 -24.17
N GLY A 200 -14.13 -23.53 -24.04
CA GLY A 200 -14.16 -24.49 -25.15
C GLY A 200 -12.80 -24.65 -25.80
N ASP A 201 -12.69 -24.31 -27.09
CA ASP A 201 -11.46 -24.46 -27.88
C ASP A 201 -10.46 -23.31 -27.68
N PHE A 202 -10.87 -22.24 -27.00
CA PHE A 202 -10.05 -21.03 -26.82
C PHE A 202 -9.28 -21.07 -25.50
N VAL A 203 -7.95 -20.94 -25.56
CA VAL A 203 -7.11 -20.84 -24.35
C VAL A 203 -6.91 -19.37 -23.96
N LEU A 204 -7.19 -19.04 -22.70
CA LEU A 204 -7.04 -17.68 -22.20
C LEU A 204 -5.55 -17.33 -21.98
N SER A 205 -5.18 -16.13 -22.43
CA SER A 205 -3.82 -15.62 -22.21
C SER A 205 -3.58 -15.24 -20.75
N LYS A 206 -2.32 -15.31 -20.29
CA LYS A 206 -1.91 -14.86 -18.95
C LYS A 206 -2.33 -13.41 -18.65
N LYS A 207 -2.34 -12.54 -19.67
CA LYS A 207 -2.77 -11.14 -19.53
C LYS A 207 -4.27 -11.03 -19.21
N MET A 208 -5.11 -11.87 -19.82
CA MET A 208 -6.55 -11.91 -19.54
C MET A 208 -6.81 -12.47 -18.14
N LEU A 209 -6.13 -13.56 -17.76
CA LEU A 209 -6.22 -14.12 -16.40
C LEU A 209 -5.74 -13.12 -15.32
N GLY A 210 -4.76 -12.30 -15.66
CA GLY A 210 -4.28 -11.20 -14.80
C GLY A 210 -5.37 -10.18 -14.48
N LYS A 211 -6.31 -9.94 -15.41
CA LYS A 211 -7.42 -8.98 -15.23
C LYS A 211 -8.56 -9.50 -14.36
N LEU A 212 -8.63 -10.80 -14.07
CA LEU A 212 -9.65 -11.36 -13.17
C LEU A 212 -9.42 -10.82 -11.75
N GLN A 213 -10.43 -10.30 -11.07
CA GLN A 213 -10.26 -9.73 -9.70
C GLN A 213 -11.19 -10.33 -8.66
N ASN A 214 -12.15 -11.15 -9.07
CA ASN A 214 -13.12 -11.75 -8.17
C ASN A 214 -12.53 -12.98 -7.43
N TYR A 215 -11.69 -12.72 -6.42
CA TYR A 215 -11.09 -13.78 -5.61
C TYR A 215 -12.03 -14.24 -4.50
N GLN A 216 -12.21 -15.56 -4.38
CA GLN A 216 -12.85 -16.19 -3.24
C GLN A 216 -11.81 -16.69 -2.22
N PRO A 217 -12.11 -16.69 -0.91
CA PRO A 217 -11.24 -17.30 0.08
C PRO A 217 -11.02 -18.78 -0.21
N CYS A 218 -9.79 -19.26 -0.03
CA CYS A 218 -9.49 -20.68 -0.05
C CYS A 218 -9.63 -21.22 1.38
N GLU A 219 -10.16 -22.42 1.53
CA GLU A 219 -10.17 -23.10 2.82
C GLU A 219 -8.73 -23.46 3.23
N ILE A 220 -8.40 -23.17 4.49
CA ILE A 220 -7.10 -23.51 5.09
C ILE A 220 -7.37 -24.52 6.19
N SER A 221 -6.93 -25.77 5.99
CA SER A 221 -7.12 -26.83 6.97
C SER A 221 -6.19 -26.66 8.18
N ASN A 222 -6.58 -27.21 9.33
CA ASN A 222 -5.72 -27.23 10.52
C ASN A 222 -4.40 -27.97 10.28
N ALA A 223 -4.40 -29.02 9.44
CA ALA A 223 -3.18 -29.75 9.06
C ALA A 223 -2.22 -28.84 8.27
N THR A 224 -2.74 -28.03 7.36
CA THR A 224 -1.94 -27.04 6.62
C THR A 224 -1.34 -26.00 7.56
N ILE A 225 -2.09 -25.54 8.58
CA ILE A 225 -1.55 -24.60 9.59
C ILE A 225 -0.40 -25.25 10.37
N GLN A 226 -0.51 -26.54 10.72
CA GLN A 226 0.56 -27.28 11.37
C GLN A 226 1.81 -27.39 10.47
N GLU A 227 1.63 -27.67 9.18
CA GLU A 227 2.73 -27.70 8.21
C GLU A 227 3.41 -26.33 8.06
N ILE A 228 2.63 -25.25 8.03
CA ILE A 228 3.17 -23.88 8.01
C ILE A 228 3.99 -23.63 9.29
N ASN A 229 3.44 -23.96 10.46
CA ASN A 229 4.12 -23.78 11.74
C ASN A 229 5.39 -24.63 11.86
N ALA A 230 5.41 -25.83 11.27
CA ALA A 230 6.57 -26.71 11.26
C ALA A 230 7.69 -26.24 10.32
N ASN A 231 7.43 -25.27 9.43
CA ASN A 231 8.44 -24.75 8.53
C ASN A 231 9.58 -24.09 9.34
N PRO A 232 10.86 -24.46 9.12
CA PRO A 232 12.00 -23.86 9.85
C PRO A 232 12.05 -22.34 9.78
N ARG A 233 11.53 -21.73 8.70
CA ARG A 233 11.45 -20.27 8.54
C ARG A 233 10.43 -19.61 9.48
N MET A 234 9.43 -20.37 9.94
CA MET A 234 8.40 -19.91 10.87
C MET A 234 8.82 -20.02 12.34
N SER A 235 9.96 -20.65 12.65
CA SER A 235 10.47 -20.85 14.03
C SER A 235 10.62 -19.57 14.86
N ARG A 236 10.76 -18.40 14.22
CA ARG A 236 10.86 -17.09 14.89
C ARG A 236 9.51 -16.47 15.25
N TYR A 237 8.42 -17.10 14.81
CA TYR A 237 7.05 -16.66 15.02
C TYR A 237 6.34 -17.65 15.93
N GLY A 238 5.35 -17.16 16.68
CA GLY A 238 4.48 -18.01 17.47
C GLY A 238 3.53 -18.81 16.58
N VAL A 239 2.81 -19.74 17.22
CA VAL A 239 1.88 -20.65 16.55
C VAL A 239 0.80 -19.87 15.80
N GLY A 240 0.66 -20.16 14.51
CA GLY A 240 -0.38 -19.58 13.66
C GLY A 240 -1.78 -19.94 14.14
N GLN A 241 -2.64 -18.93 14.25
CA GLN A 241 -4.05 -19.07 14.60
C GLN A 241 -4.93 -18.57 13.45
N LEU A 242 -5.99 -19.31 13.14
CA LEU A 242 -6.96 -18.86 12.14
C LEU A 242 -7.80 -17.72 12.76
N GLN A 243 -7.77 -16.56 12.12
CA GLN A 243 -8.48 -15.37 12.57
C GLN A 243 -9.19 -14.70 11.40
N HIS A 244 -10.33 -14.07 11.67
CA HIS A 244 -10.98 -13.17 10.72
C HIS A 244 -10.32 -11.79 10.85
N PHE A 245 -9.25 -11.56 10.09
CA PHE A 245 -8.51 -10.31 10.13
C PHE A 245 -9.00 -9.36 9.03
N SER A 246 -9.49 -8.19 9.43
CA SER A 246 -10.08 -7.18 8.54
C SER A 246 -9.46 -5.79 8.75
N PRO A 247 -8.24 -5.50 8.27
CA PRO A 247 -7.78 -4.13 8.10
C PRO A 247 -8.76 -3.35 7.24
N SER A 248 -9.03 -2.09 7.54
CA SER A 248 -9.95 -1.24 6.76
C SER A 248 -9.61 -1.13 5.26
N TRP A 249 -8.34 -1.35 4.88
CA TRP A 249 -7.83 -1.32 3.51
C TRP A 249 -7.59 -2.71 2.89
N PHE A 250 -7.80 -3.79 3.64
CA PHE A 250 -7.65 -5.17 3.18
C PHE A 250 -9.03 -5.83 3.21
N GLN A 251 -9.39 -6.54 2.13
CA GLN A 251 -10.74 -7.04 1.88
C GLN A 251 -11.38 -7.62 3.15
N SER A 252 -12.38 -6.90 3.67
CA SER A 252 -12.99 -7.17 4.96
C SER A 252 -13.59 -8.59 5.01
N GLY A 253 -13.44 -9.25 6.15
CA GLY A 253 -14.15 -10.49 6.47
C GLY A 253 -13.56 -11.80 5.93
N LYS A 254 -12.40 -11.78 5.27
CA LYS A 254 -11.78 -13.01 4.73
C LYS A 254 -10.96 -13.76 5.80
N PRO A 255 -10.97 -15.11 5.81
CA PRO A 255 -10.17 -15.91 6.73
C PRO A 255 -8.67 -15.67 6.46
N ALA A 256 -7.92 -15.43 7.53
CA ALA A 256 -6.47 -15.24 7.50
C ALA A 256 -5.83 -16.08 8.61
N VAL A 257 -4.55 -16.43 8.44
CA VAL A 257 -3.76 -17.06 9.50
C VAL A 257 -2.86 -16.00 10.11
N PHE A 258 -3.05 -15.71 11.39
CA PHE A 258 -2.27 -14.75 12.14
C PHE A 258 -1.15 -15.46 12.89
N PHE A 259 0.07 -14.96 12.76
CA PHE A 259 1.24 -15.45 13.47
C PHE A 259 1.70 -14.38 14.46
N PRO A 260 1.53 -14.57 15.78
CA PRO A 260 2.08 -13.65 16.76
C PRO A 260 3.62 -13.68 16.68
N ILE A 261 4.27 -12.58 17.05
CA ILE A 261 5.71 -12.61 17.27
C ILE A 261 5.94 -13.39 18.57
N ASP A 262 6.82 -14.40 18.53
CA ASP A 262 7.21 -15.11 19.74
C ASP A 262 8.04 -14.16 20.62
N PRO A 263 7.58 -13.82 21.84
CA PRO A 263 8.31 -12.94 22.74
C PRO A 263 9.69 -13.50 23.12
N ALA A 264 9.90 -14.82 23.07
CA ALA A 264 11.19 -15.45 23.37
C ALA A 264 12.22 -15.29 22.23
N ASN A 265 11.77 -15.19 20.98
CA ASN A 265 12.60 -15.05 19.78
C ASN A 265 12.65 -13.62 19.22
N SER A 266 11.99 -12.66 19.87
CA SER A 266 12.05 -11.26 19.48
C SER A 266 13.42 -10.69 19.86
N LEU A 267 14.31 -10.55 18.87
CA LEU A 267 15.47 -9.64 18.95
C LEU A 267 15.05 -8.15 18.91
N ALA A 268 13.76 -7.87 19.11
CA ALA A 268 13.18 -6.54 19.16
C ALA A 268 12.09 -6.51 20.23
N ASN A 269 12.51 -6.57 21.50
CA ASN A 269 12.20 -5.60 22.55
C ASN A 269 12.26 -6.26 23.95
N PRO A 270 13.38 -6.16 24.71
CA PRO A 270 13.32 -6.24 26.17
C PRO A 270 12.72 -4.92 26.69
N GLY A 271 11.50 -4.61 26.25
CA GLY A 271 10.73 -3.46 26.66
C GLY A 271 10.08 -3.78 27.99
N ARG A 272 10.87 -3.66 29.06
CA ARG A 272 10.46 -3.63 30.46
C ARG A 272 9.34 -2.61 30.68
N TYR A 273 8.09 -2.93 30.36
CA TYR A 273 6.94 -2.10 30.75
C TYR A 273 5.75 -2.90 31.28
N CYS A 274 5.83 -4.23 31.35
CA CYS A 274 4.82 -5.02 32.07
C CYS A 274 5.25 -5.34 33.52
N SER A 275 6.55 -5.44 33.80
CA SER A 275 7.03 -5.71 35.16
C SER A 275 6.97 -4.49 36.08
N HIS A 276 7.13 -3.27 35.55
CA HIS A 276 7.03 -2.06 36.37
C HIS A 276 5.58 -1.73 36.72
N PHE A 277 4.61 -1.95 35.83
CA PHE A 277 3.20 -1.72 36.16
C PHE A 277 2.67 -2.76 37.15
N LEU A 278 3.04 -4.04 37.01
CA LEU A 278 2.67 -5.08 37.98
C LEU A 278 3.38 -4.92 39.33
N ARG A 279 4.64 -4.44 39.35
CA ARG A 279 5.35 -4.11 40.60
C ARG A 279 4.82 -2.82 41.24
N PHE A 280 4.39 -1.84 40.45
CA PHE A 280 3.76 -0.61 40.95
C PHE A 280 2.37 -0.91 41.51
N LEU A 281 1.59 -1.77 40.85
CA LEU A 281 0.29 -2.23 41.34
C LEU A 281 0.44 -3.08 42.62
N ALA A 282 1.46 -3.95 42.69
CA ALA A 282 1.77 -4.72 43.90
C ALA A 282 2.23 -3.84 45.06
N ALA A 283 3.12 -2.86 44.81
CA ALA A 283 3.57 -1.90 45.81
C ALA A 283 2.43 -0.96 46.26
N TRP A 284 1.52 -0.59 45.36
CA TRP A 284 0.35 0.22 45.66
C TRP A 284 -0.71 -0.55 46.46
N LEU A 285 -0.91 -1.84 46.16
CA LEU A 285 -1.77 -2.75 46.94
C LEU A 285 -1.19 -3.03 48.33
N GLU A 286 0.13 -3.21 48.45
CA GLU A 286 0.80 -3.34 49.76
C GLU A 286 0.67 -2.04 50.58
N LEU A 287 0.85 -0.86 49.96
CA LEU A 287 0.64 0.44 50.62
C LEU A 287 -0.81 0.69 51.04
N ALA A 288 -1.78 0.21 50.27
CA ALA A 288 -3.22 0.34 50.57
C ALA A 288 -3.69 -0.60 51.68
N SER A 289 -2.92 -1.67 51.98
CA SER A 289 -3.22 -2.65 53.03
C SER A 289 -2.55 -2.38 54.39
N ALA A 290 -1.68 -1.36 54.49
CA ALA A 290 -0.93 -1.09 55.71
C ALA A 290 -1.75 -0.26 56.72
N PRO A 291 -1.93 -0.72 57.98
CA PRO A 291 -2.64 0.02 59.00
C PRO A 291 -1.74 1.03 59.70
N GLY A 292 -2.12 2.30 59.67
CA GLY A 292 -1.74 3.29 60.69
C GLY A 292 -0.74 4.39 60.27
N PRO A 293 -0.80 5.56 60.94
CA PRO A 293 -0.22 6.79 60.43
C PRO A 293 1.17 7.02 61.02
N GLY A 294 2.20 6.87 60.20
CA GLY A 294 3.53 7.33 60.59
C GLY A 294 4.62 6.80 59.69
N LEU A 295 4.92 7.51 58.60
CA LEU A 295 6.25 7.54 57.96
C LEU A 295 6.25 8.49 56.74
N ARG A 296 6.04 9.79 57.01
CA ARG A 296 6.31 10.86 56.01
C ARG A 296 7.81 11.14 55.80
N GLY A 297 8.70 10.44 56.52
CA GLY A 297 10.15 10.68 56.50
C GLY A 297 11.00 9.70 55.67
N HIS A 298 10.44 8.63 55.11
CA HIS A 298 11.21 7.63 54.34
C HIS A 298 10.97 7.65 52.82
N ILE A 299 9.96 8.37 52.35
CA ILE A 299 9.61 8.44 50.93
C ILE A 299 10.58 9.35 50.14
N GLY A 300 11.18 10.35 50.79
CA GLY A 300 12.13 11.27 50.14
C GLY A 300 13.49 10.65 49.78
N ARG A 301 13.93 9.59 50.48
CA ARG A 301 15.28 9.03 50.31
C ARG A 301 15.38 7.92 49.25
N ARG A 302 14.29 7.21 48.95
CA ARG A 302 14.29 6.13 47.94
C ARG A 302 13.88 6.55 46.52
N LEU A 303 13.35 7.76 46.34
CA LEU A 303 13.05 8.29 45.00
C LEU A 303 14.29 8.86 44.28
N GLN A 304 15.41 9.06 44.98
CA GLN A 304 16.66 9.52 44.39
C GLN A 304 17.51 8.41 43.75
N GLU A 305 17.32 7.15 44.14
CA GLU A 305 18.02 5.98 43.55
C GLU A 305 17.44 5.52 42.20
N TYR A 306 16.33 6.11 41.73
CA TYR A 306 15.69 5.76 40.45
C TYR A 306 15.87 6.83 39.36
N ARG A 307 16.85 7.74 39.51
CA ARG A 307 17.14 8.82 38.54
C ARG A 307 18.48 8.67 37.80
N GLU A 308 19.07 7.48 37.81
CA GLU A 308 20.17 7.02 36.94
C GLU A 308 19.78 5.67 36.32
#